data_AF-K4QVI8-F1
#
_entry.id   AF-K4QVI8-F1
#
_cell.length_a   1.000
_cell.length_b   1.000
_cell.length_c   1.000
_cell.angle_alpha   90.00
_cell.angle_beta   90.00
_cell.angle_gamma   90.00
#
_symmetry.space_group_name_H-M   'P 1'
#
loop_
_entity.id
_entity.type
_entity.pdbx_description
1 polymer ?
#
loop_
_entity_poly.entity_id
_entity_poly.type
_entity_poly.pdbx_seq_one_letter_code
_entity_poly.pdbx_strand_id
1 'polypeptide(L)'
;MKSLARTALATVFALVVGFALTSCTDDSSQDKENKAKQENYDHLVAQQPAGRMEYSPTREAINQWIKTWGKRGKLSYVYIQNARGEYGYFIMKGLPVPRCKMLTPTDKVESSSNGVAVLPQPGMDGTYSSGSTCNAYYGFDATTGAYMEFTVGTNQSFFLFDKPMTMPEYASAKQLGPTSVKDVKSRS
;
A
#
# COMPACT_ATOMS: atom_id res chain seq x y z
N MET A 1 -53.63 35.61 54.05
CA MET A 1 -52.32 35.12 53.57
C MET A 1 -52.39 33.66 53.10
N LYS A 2 -53.27 33.30 52.15
CA LYS A 2 -53.32 31.93 51.58
C LYS A 2 -53.65 31.87 50.08
N SER A 3 -54.01 32.99 49.42
CA SER A 3 -54.28 33.00 47.98
C SER A 3 -53.12 33.53 47.11
N LEU A 4 -52.11 34.17 47.70
CA LEU A 4 -50.95 34.72 46.97
C LEU A 4 -49.82 33.69 46.75
N ALA A 5 -49.88 32.53 47.42
CA ALA A 5 -48.86 31.49 47.30
C ALA A 5 -49.10 30.50 46.16
N ARG A 6 -50.29 30.51 45.53
CA ARG A 6 -50.65 29.58 44.44
C ARG A 6 -50.35 30.10 43.05
N THR A 7 -50.20 31.41 42.88
CA THR A 7 -49.91 32.03 41.58
C THR A 7 -48.41 32.13 41.26
N ALA A 8 -47.53 31.98 42.26
CA ALA A 8 -46.08 32.00 42.02
C ALA A 8 -45.48 30.65 41.57
N LEU A 9 -46.18 29.53 41.82
CA LEU A 9 -45.67 28.20 41.44
C LEU A 9 -46.02 27.79 40.00
N ALA A 10 -47.07 28.36 39.41
CA ALA A 10 -47.49 28.04 38.05
C ALA A 10 -46.60 28.72 36.98
N THR A 11 -45.92 29.81 37.33
CA THR A 11 -45.09 30.58 36.38
C THR A 11 -43.67 30.03 36.26
N VAL A 12 -43.18 29.29 37.27
CA VAL A 12 -41.84 28.68 37.24
C VAL A 12 -41.85 27.33 36.50
N PHE A 13 -42.96 26.58 36.53
CA PHE A 13 -43.07 25.32 35.79
C PHE A 13 -43.22 25.51 34.27
N ALA A 14 -43.84 26.61 33.83
CA ALA A 14 -43.94 26.94 32.40
C ALA A 14 -42.59 27.38 31.80
N LEU A 15 -41.66 27.88 32.62
CA LEU A 15 -40.34 28.33 32.19
C LEU A 15 -39.30 27.22 32.12
N VAL A 16 -39.48 26.11 32.84
CA VAL A 16 -38.56 24.96 32.83
C VAL A 16 -38.92 23.93 31.75
N VAL A 17 -40.20 23.83 31.36
CA VAL A 17 -40.62 22.94 30.24
C VAL A 17 -40.35 23.56 28.86
N GLY A 18 -40.20 24.88 28.77
CA GLY A 18 -39.90 25.59 27.52
C GLY A 18 -38.46 25.48 27.02
N PHE A 19 -37.51 25.07 27.87
CA PHE A 19 -36.08 24.97 27.50
C PHE A 19 -35.63 23.56 27.08
N ALA A 20 -36.54 22.59 27.00
CA ALA A 20 -36.19 21.19 26.75
C ALA A 20 -36.36 20.71 25.29
N LEU A 21 -36.71 21.59 24.32
CA LEU A 21 -36.97 21.17 22.93
C LEU A 21 -36.22 21.93 21.82
N THR A 22 -35.25 22.79 22.14
CA THR A 22 -34.32 23.30 21.11
C THR A 22 -33.01 22.53 21.15
N SER A 23 -33.10 21.20 21.02
CA SER A 23 -32.03 20.45 20.37
C SER A 23 -32.09 20.83 18.89
N CYS A 24 -31.54 21.99 18.55
CA CYS A 24 -31.22 22.31 17.18
C CYS A 24 -30.14 21.32 16.72
N THR A 25 -30.57 20.17 16.20
CA THR A 25 -29.83 19.51 15.14
C THR A 25 -29.84 20.49 13.98
N ASP A 26 -28.87 21.40 13.95
CA ASP A 26 -28.53 22.11 12.74
C ASP A 26 -28.05 21.04 11.76
N ASP A 27 -28.99 20.48 10.98
CA ASP A 27 -28.70 19.95 9.66
C ASP A 27 -28.15 21.12 8.88
N SER A 28 -26.82 21.29 8.97
CA SER A 28 -26.13 22.38 8.31
C SER A 28 -26.47 22.30 6.81
N SER A 29 -26.44 23.44 6.14
CA SER A 29 -26.59 23.46 4.67
C SER A 29 -25.62 22.49 3.98
N GLN A 30 -24.48 22.22 4.61
CA GLN A 30 -23.48 21.26 4.18
C GLN A 30 -23.94 19.80 4.33
N ASP A 31 -24.67 19.45 5.39
CA ASP A 31 -25.21 18.10 5.59
C ASP A 31 -26.31 17.78 4.58
N LYS A 32 -27.16 18.77 4.27
CA LYS A 32 -28.19 18.64 3.22
C LYS A 32 -27.57 18.45 1.84
N GLU A 33 -26.53 19.22 1.52
CA GLU A 33 -25.81 19.12 0.25
C GLU A 33 -25.07 17.78 0.12
N ASN A 34 -24.44 17.30 1.19
CA ASN A 34 -23.77 15.99 1.20
C ASN A 34 -24.77 14.85 1.03
N LYS A 35 -25.93 14.93 1.70
CA LYS A 35 -27.01 13.95 1.55
C LYS A 35 -27.54 13.91 0.12
N ALA A 36 -27.83 15.06 -0.49
CA ALA A 36 -28.28 15.13 -1.88
C ALA A 36 -27.26 14.55 -2.87
N LYS A 37 -25.96 14.80 -2.64
CA LYS A 37 -24.87 14.21 -3.43
C LYS A 37 -24.83 12.69 -3.32
N GLN A 38 -24.96 12.17 -2.11
CA GLN A 38 -24.95 10.72 -1.88
C GLN A 38 -26.18 10.05 -2.50
N GLU A 39 -27.38 10.62 -2.31
CA GLU A 39 -28.62 10.11 -2.91
C GLU A 39 -28.54 10.10 -4.45
N ASN A 40 -27.98 11.15 -5.05
CA ASN A 40 -27.77 11.21 -6.50
C ASN A 40 -26.73 10.16 -6.96
N TYR A 41 -25.64 9.98 -6.22
CA TYR A 41 -24.66 8.93 -6.50
C TYR A 41 -25.30 7.54 -6.44
N ASP A 42 -26.07 7.25 -5.39
CA ASP A 42 -26.74 5.97 -5.20
C ASP A 42 -27.75 5.70 -6.33
N HIS A 43 -28.52 6.72 -6.73
CA HIS A 43 -29.43 6.63 -7.88
C HIS A 43 -28.69 6.29 -9.18
N LEU A 44 -27.56 6.95 -9.44
CA LEU A 44 -26.74 6.69 -10.63
C LEU A 44 -26.13 5.28 -10.61
N VAL A 45 -25.63 4.82 -9.47
CA VAL A 45 -25.11 3.45 -9.32
C VAL A 45 -26.21 2.40 -9.50
N ALA A 46 -27.43 2.66 -9.01
CA ALA A 46 -28.56 1.75 -9.18
C ALA A 46 -28.98 1.62 -10.65
N GLN A 47 -28.94 2.71 -11.42
CA GLN A 47 -29.30 2.70 -12.84
C GLN A 47 -28.16 2.23 -13.75
N GLN A 48 -26.92 2.48 -13.37
CA GLN A 48 -25.72 2.18 -14.15
C GLN A 48 -24.71 1.47 -13.25
N PRO A 49 -25.00 0.22 -12.83
CA PRO A 49 -24.07 -0.51 -12.00
C PRO A 49 -22.75 -0.68 -12.74
N ALA A 50 -21.64 -0.54 -12.01
CA ALA A 50 -20.33 -0.79 -12.58
C ALA A 50 -20.29 -2.18 -13.24
N GLY A 51 -19.71 -2.25 -14.44
CA GLY A 51 -19.58 -3.51 -15.16
C GLY A 51 -18.84 -4.56 -14.33
N ARG A 52 -19.33 -5.79 -14.31
CA ARG A 52 -18.64 -6.91 -13.68
C ARG A 52 -17.66 -7.52 -14.67
N MET A 53 -16.37 -7.46 -14.37
CA MET A 53 -15.38 -8.24 -15.12
C MET A 53 -15.51 -9.73 -14.76
N GLU A 54 -15.63 -10.60 -15.76
CA GLU A 54 -15.51 -12.06 -15.58
C GLU A 54 -14.06 -12.49 -15.37
N TYR A 55 -13.14 -11.71 -15.95
CA TYR A 55 -11.71 -11.96 -15.94
C TYR A 55 -10.93 -10.70 -15.56
N SER A 56 -9.93 -10.85 -14.71
CA SER A 56 -9.05 -9.75 -14.32
C SER A 56 -7.61 -10.09 -14.70
N PRO A 57 -7.07 -9.51 -15.79
CA PRO A 57 -5.66 -9.66 -16.15
C PRO A 57 -4.72 -9.23 -15.03
N THR A 58 -5.10 -8.23 -14.24
CA THR A 58 -4.34 -7.80 -13.06
C THR A 58 -4.22 -8.90 -12.02
N ARG A 59 -5.32 -9.59 -11.71
CA ARG A 59 -5.30 -10.73 -10.77
C ARG A 59 -4.48 -11.89 -11.32
N GLU A 60 -4.58 -12.15 -12.62
CA GLU A 60 -3.75 -13.18 -13.26
C GLU A 60 -2.26 -12.85 -13.14
N ALA A 61 -1.84 -11.64 -13.50
CA ALA A 61 -0.45 -11.20 -13.42
C ALA A 61 0.09 -11.28 -12.00
N ILE A 62 -0.70 -10.87 -11.01
CA ILE A 62 -0.40 -11.06 -9.59
C ILE A 62 -0.18 -12.54 -9.26
N ASN A 63 -1.09 -13.43 -9.67
CA ASN A 63 -0.98 -14.85 -9.40
C ASN A 63 0.24 -15.47 -10.10
N GLN A 64 0.59 -15.02 -11.30
CA GLN A 64 1.81 -15.43 -11.99
C GLN A 64 3.07 -14.95 -11.26
N TRP A 65 3.08 -13.71 -10.74
CA TRP A 65 4.17 -13.19 -9.91
C TRP A 65 4.37 -14.05 -8.66
N ILE A 66 3.30 -14.38 -7.93
CA ILE A 66 3.35 -15.27 -6.76
C ILE A 66 3.93 -16.64 -7.14
N LYS A 67 3.45 -17.25 -8.23
CA LYS A 67 3.95 -18.56 -8.71
C LYS A 67 5.43 -18.52 -9.11
N THR A 68 5.90 -17.39 -9.60
CA THR A 68 7.29 -17.20 -10.03
C THR A 68 8.21 -17.05 -8.83
N TRP A 69 7.85 -16.18 -7.89
CA TRP A 69 8.74 -15.72 -6.82
C TRP A 69 8.49 -16.36 -5.46
N GLY A 70 7.32 -16.94 -5.22
CA GLY A 70 7.00 -17.71 -4.00
C GLY A 70 7.73 -19.04 -3.88
N LYS A 71 8.77 -19.27 -4.68
CA LYS A 71 9.59 -20.50 -4.70
C LYS A 71 10.88 -20.29 -3.91
N ARG A 72 11.13 -21.16 -2.93
CA ARG A 72 12.38 -21.16 -2.16
C ARG A 72 13.58 -21.34 -3.11
N GLY A 73 14.55 -20.44 -3.00
CA GLY A 73 15.78 -20.52 -3.81
C GLY A 73 15.64 -20.07 -5.26
N LYS A 74 14.50 -19.49 -5.67
CA LYS A 74 14.37 -18.85 -6.99
C LYS A 74 15.47 -17.81 -7.17
N LEU A 75 16.12 -17.84 -8.33
CA LEU A 75 17.14 -16.86 -8.70
C LEU A 75 16.49 -15.64 -9.33
N SER A 76 17.04 -14.46 -9.03
CA SER A 76 16.74 -13.22 -9.73
C SER A 76 17.95 -12.72 -10.49
N TYR A 77 17.73 -12.27 -11.72
CA TYR A 77 18.74 -11.67 -12.58
C TYR A 77 18.48 -10.16 -12.59
N VAL A 78 19.31 -9.42 -11.86
CA VAL A 78 19.17 -7.98 -11.70
C VAL A 78 20.15 -7.30 -12.64
N TYR A 79 19.61 -6.47 -13.53
CA TYR A 79 20.39 -5.64 -14.44
C TYR A 79 20.26 -4.20 -14.01
N ILE A 80 21.35 -3.59 -13.57
CA ILE A 80 21.39 -2.20 -13.13
C ILE A 80 21.97 -1.33 -14.25
N GLN A 81 21.31 -0.22 -14.53
CA GLN A 81 21.77 0.78 -15.48
C GLN A 81 22.44 1.92 -14.73
N ASN A 82 23.63 2.32 -15.17
CA ASN A 82 24.29 3.52 -14.65
C ASN A 82 23.84 4.79 -15.41
N ALA A 83 24.31 5.95 -14.95
CA ALA A 83 23.96 7.25 -15.55
C ALA A 83 24.44 7.44 -17.01
N ARG A 84 25.34 6.57 -17.51
CA ARG A 84 25.82 6.56 -18.89
C ARG A 84 25.01 5.62 -19.79
N GLY A 85 24.00 4.95 -19.23
CA GLY A 85 23.19 3.97 -19.94
C GLY A 85 23.81 2.57 -20.03
N GLU A 86 24.98 2.36 -19.41
CA GLU A 86 25.66 1.06 -19.41
C GLU A 86 25.00 0.13 -18.39
N TYR A 87 24.85 -1.14 -18.78
CA TYR A 87 24.27 -2.17 -17.92
C TYR A 87 25.35 -3.00 -17.23
N GLY A 88 25.18 -3.19 -15.93
CA GLY A 88 25.81 -4.27 -15.19
C GLY A 88 24.76 -5.26 -14.70
N TYR A 89 25.18 -6.48 -14.36
CA TYR A 89 24.27 -7.49 -13.82
C TYR A 89 24.84 -8.22 -12.61
N PHE A 90 23.94 -8.72 -11.76
CA PHE A 90 24.24 -9.65 -10.69
C PHE A 90 23.08 -10.63 -10.50
N ILE A 91 23.38 -11.79 -9.92
CA ILE A 91 22.40 -12.86 -9.73
C ILE A 91 22.24 -13.06 -8.23
N MET A 92 21.00 -12.87 -7.74
CA MET A 92 20.68 -12.99 -6.32
C MET A 92 19.81 -14.21 -6.07
N LYS A 93 19.85 -14.69 -4.83
CA LYS A 93 18.92 -15.68 -4.30
C LYS A 93 17.69 -14.96 -3.74
N GLY A 94 16.52 -15.32 -4.27
CA GLY A 94 15.25 -14.65 -3.96
C GLY A 94 15.09 -13.33 -4.72
N LEU A 95 14.07 -12.56 -4.35
CA LEU A 95 13.84 -11.21 -4.87
C LEU A 95 14.79 -10.21 -4.20
N PRO A 96 15.22 -9.15 -4.91
CA PRO A 96 15.76 -7.95 -4.26
C PRO A 96 14.68 -7.35 -3.36
N VAL A 97 14.98 -7.15 -2.08
CA VAL A 97 14.03 -6.65 -1.09
C VAL A 97 14.28 -5.16 -0.85
N PRO A 98 13.28 -4.28 -1.01
CA PRO A 98 13.42 -2.89 -0.62
C PRO A 98 13.73 -2.77 0.88
N ARG A 99 14.64 -1.88 1.27
CA ARG A 99 15.06 -1.68 2.67
C ARG A 99 13.92 -1.22 3.59
N CYS A 100 12.86 -0.65 3.01
CA CYS A 100 11.67 -0.26 3.75
C CYS A 100 10.73 -1.43 4.11
N LYS A 101 11.03 -2.66 3.68
CA LYS A 101 10.26 -3.86 4.03
C LYS A 101 10.56 -4.34 5.44
N MET A 102 9.50 -4.68 6.18
CA MET A 102 9.57 -5.03 7.59
C MET A 102 8.66 -6.22 7.90
N LEU A 103 9.08 -7.09 8.84
CA LEU A 103 8.27 -8.23 9.28
C LEU A 103 7.15 -7.83 10.25
N THR A 104 7.30 -6.69 10.91
CA THR A 104 6.31 -6.11 11.81
C THR A 104 5.91 -4.73 11.31
N PRO A 105 4.64 -4.33 11.48
CA PRO A 105 4.23 -2.97 11.14
C PRO A 105 4.92 -1.95 12.04
N THR A 106 5.23 -0.77 11.50
CA THR A 106 5.77 0.38 12.24
C THR A 106 4.70 1.37 12.66
N ASP A 107 3.55 1.36 11.98
CA ASP A 107 2.42 2.21 12.31
C ASP A 107 1.32 1.37 12.99
N LYS A 108 0.56 1.97 13.88
CA LYS A 108 -0.68 1.41 14.42
C LYS A 108 -1.49 2.61 14.86
N VAL A 109 -2.56 2.91 14.15
CA VAL A 109 -3.36 4.07 14.48
C VAL A 109 -4.76 3.43 14.67
N GLU A 110 -5.32 3.53 15.89
CA GLU A 110 -6.64 3.03 16.32
C GLU A 110 -7.65 4.14 16.57
N SER A 111 -8.86 4.00 16.03
CA SER A 111 -9.95 4.96 16.18
C SER A 111 -10.75 4.71 17.46
N SER A 112 -10.93 5.72 18.31
CA SER A 112 -11.91 5.72 19.41
C SER A 112 -13.10 6.62 19.04
N SER A 113 -14.01 6.91 19.98
CA SER A 113 -15.16 7.80 19.76
C SER A 113 -14.82 9.21 19.24
N ASN A 114 -13.54 9.59 19.17
CA ASN A 114 -13.02 10.92 18.83
C ASN A 114 -12.19 11.01 17.52
N GLY A 115 -12.11 9.97 16.68
CA GLY A 115 -11.46 10.09 15.35
C GLY A 115 -10.70 8.86 14.88
N VAL A 116 -10.22 8.90 13.62
CA VAL A 116 -9.70 7.72 12.90
C VAL A 116 -8.22 7.45 13.13
N ALA A 117 -8.00 6.16 13.40
CA ALA A 117 -6.75 5.48 13.54
C ALA A 117 -6.24 4.80 12.20
N VAL A 118 -5.16 5.16 11.49
CA VAL A 118 -4.46 4.34 10.42
C VAL A 118 -3.70 3.06 10.87
N LEU A 119 -4.29 1.86 10.74
CA LEU A 119 -3.56 0.59 10.91
C LEU A 119 -2.90 0.13 9.59
N PRO A 120 -1.57 -0.12 9.53
CA PRO A 120 -0.94 -0.69 8.36
C PRO A 120 -1.33 -2.16 8.17
N GLN A 121 -1.53 -2.56 6.92
CA GLN A 121 -1.77 -3.93 6.52
C GLN A 121 -0.51 -4.50 5.84
N PRO A 122 -0.22 -5.80 6.02
CA PRO A 122 0.87 -6.42 5.29
C PRO A 122 0.56 -6.44 3.79
N GLY A 123 1.60 -6.36 2.99
CA GLY A 123 1.52 -6.65 1.57
C GLY A 123 1.28 -8.13 1.30
N MET A 124 1.17 -8.47 0.02
CA MET A 124 0.94 -9.84 -0.46
C MET A 124 2.00 -10.85 -0.02
N ASP A 125 3.22 -10.38 0.18
CA ASP A 125 4.37 -11.15 0.66
C ASP A 125 4.38 -11.34 2.19
N GLY A 126 3.35 -10.84 2.88
CA GLY A 126 3.25 -10.90 4.34
C GLY A 126 4.13 -9.88 5.07
N THR A 127 4.72 -8.93 4.34
CA THR A 127 5.61 -7.90 4.92
C THR A 127 4.96 -6.52 4.90
N TYR A 128 5.34 -5.69 5.85
CA TYR A 128 4.95 -4.30 5.92
C TYR A 128 5.94 -3.44 5.16
N SER A 129 5.51 -2.27 4.72
CA SER A 129 6.38 -1.27 4.11
C SER A 129 6.24 0.03 4.91
N SER A 130 7.34 0.63 5.35
CA SER A 130 7.32 1.95 5.99
C SER A 130 8.66 2.66 5.85
N GLY A 131 8.62 4.00 5.92
CA GLY A 131 9.79 4.86 5.81
C GLY A 131 10.17 5.23 4.37
N SER A 132 11.24 6.03 4.25
CA SER A 132 11.66 6.67 2.99
C SER A 132 12.71 5.91 2.19
N THR A 133 13.24 4.79 2.69
CA THR A 133 14.35 4.05 2.06
C THR A 133 13.88 2.95 1.10
N CYS A 134 12.70 3.10 0.49
CA CYS A 134 12.20 2.12 -0.49
C CYS A 134 12.97 2.12 -1.82
N ASN A 135 13.92 3.04 -1.98
CA ASN A 135 14.80 3.12 -3.12
C ASN A 135 16.12 2.35 -2.94
N ALA A 136 16.44 1.88 -1.73
CA ALA A 136 17.54 0.97 -1.49
C ALA A 136 17.02 -0.47 -1.49
N TYR A 137 17.70 -1.38 -2.18
CA TYR A 137 17.35 -2.79 -2.32
C TYR A 137 18.50 -3.64 -1.82
N TYR A 138 18.19 -4.72 -1.13
CA TYR A 138 19.18 -5.66 -0.63
C TYR A 138 18.84 -7.12 -0.96
N GLY A 139 19.84 -7.97 -0.82
CA GLY A 139 19.69 -9.43 -0.77
C GLY A 139 21.05 -10.10 -0.83
N PHE A 140 21.11 -11.31 -1.36
CA PHE A 140 22.30 -12.15 -1.27
C PHE A 140 22.69 -12.73 -2.62
N ASP A 141 23.97 -12.67 -2.94
CA ASP A 141 24.54 -13.30 -4.12
C ASP A 141 24.22 -14.80 -4.16
N ALA A 142 23.86 -15.31 -5.34
CA ALA A 142 23.29 -16.64 -5.49
C ALA A 142 24.24 -17.80 -5.19
N THR A 143 25.55 -17.63 -5.36
CA THR A 143 26.53 -18.71 -5.16
C THR A 143 27.33 -18.57 -3.89
N THR A 144 27.73 -17.34 -3.56
CA THR A 144 28.61 -17.03 -2.42
C THR A 144 27.82 -16.69 -1.16
N GLY A 145 26.56 -16.27 -1.29
CA GLY A 145 25.79 -15.73 -0.16
C GLY A 145 26.27 -14.36 0.32
N ALA A 146 27.13 -13.68 -0.44
CA ALA A 146 27.56 -12.33 -0.11
C ALA A 146 26.37 -11.38 -0.06
N TYR A 147 26.33 -10.51 0.96
CA TYR A 147 25.34 -9.44 1.05
C TYR A 147 25.53 -8.46 -0.10
N MET A 148 24.43 -8.07 -0.72
CA MET A 148 24.39 -7.11 -1.81
C MET A 148 23.37 -6.04 -1.47
N GLU A 149 23.75 -4.77 -1.60
CA GLU A 149 22.83 -3.62 -1.49
C GLU A 149 23.11 -2.63 -2.62
N PHE A 150 22.05 -2.10 -3.20
CA PHE A 150 22.12 -1.10 -4.25
C PHE A 150 20.97 -0.11 -4.14
N THR A 151 21.20 1.11 -4.59
CA THR A 151 20.21 2.19 -4.54
C THR A 151 19.78 2.56 -5.94
N VAL A 152 18.50 2.81 -6.14
CA VAL A 152 17.94 3.30 -7.40
C VAL A 152 17.47 4.74 -7.22
N GLY A 153 17.50 5.52 -8.29
CA GLY A 153 17.23 6.96 -8.27
C GLY A 153 18.31 7.78 -8.98
N THR A 154 17.99 9.03 -9.30
CA THR A 154 18.87 10.04 -9.91
C THR A 154 19.87 9.45 -10.92
N ASN A 155 19.34 8.80 -11.96
CA ASN A 155 20.07 8.16 -13.07
C ASN A 155 20.56 6.71 -12.83
N GLN A 156 20.04 6.02 -11.82
CA GLN A 156 20.18 4.57 -11.69
C GLN A 156 18.80 3.90 -11.69
N SER A 157 18.61 2.94 -12.58
CA SER A 157 17.42 2.10 -12.69
C SER A 157 17.84 0.64 -12.69
N PHE A 158 16.91 -0.28 -12.42
CA PHE A 158 17.17 -1.70 -12.62
C PHE A 158 16.01 -2.39 -13.32
N PHE A 159 16.36 -3.45 -14.02
CA PHE A 159 15.43 -4.41 -14.59
C PHE A 159 15.62 -5.74 -13.86
N LEU A 160 14.50 -6.36 -13.50
CA LEU A 160 14.45 -7.62 -12.80
C LEU A 160 13.88 -8.69 -13.72
N PHE A 161 14.62 -9.77 -13.91
CA PHE A 161 14.15 -10.92 -14.66
C PHE A 161 14.25 -12.20 -13.84
N ASP A 162 13.34 -13.12 -14.13
CA ASP A 162 13.29 -14.43 -13.46
C ASP A 162 14.24 -15.46 -14.11
N LYS A 163 14.85 -15.08 -15.24
CA LYS A 163 15.82 -15.83 -16.05
C LYS A 163 16.83 -14.86 -16.70
N PRO A 164 18.01 -15.34 -17.14
CA PRO A 164 18.97 -14.47 -17.84
C PRO A 164 18.36 -13.89 -19.11
N MET A 165 18.61 -12.61 -19.38
CA MET A 165 18.15 -11.99 -20.62
C MET A 165 19.17 -12.08 -21.75
N THR A 166 18.65 -12.30 -22.95
CA THR A 166 19.42 -12.48 -24.18
C THR A 166 19.31 -11.31 -25.16
N MET A 167 18.51 -10.29 -24.84
CA MET A 167 18.39 -9.11 -25.71
C MET A 167 19.74 -8.36 -25.74
N PRO A 168 20.11 -7.72 -26.87
CA PRO A 168 21.45 -7.15 -27.06
C PRO A 168 21.90 -6.18 -25.96
N GLU A 169 20.97 -5.38 -25.44
CA GLU A 169 21.23 -4.37 -24.41
C GLU A 169 21.68 -5.01 -23.08
N TYR A 170 21.19 -6.22 -22.78
CA TYR A 170 21.51 -6.96 -21.56
C TYR A 170 22.55 -8.05 -21.77
N ALA A 171 22.70 -8.54 -23.00
CA ALA A 171 23.69 -9.55 -23.36
C ALA A 171 25.13 -9.02 -23.22
N SER A 172 25.32 -7.72 -23.41
CA SER A 172 26.60 -7.03 -23.22
C SER A 172 26.81 -6.52 -21.79
N ALA A 173 25.86 -6.76 -20.87
CA ALA A 173 25.94 -6.25 -19.51
C ALA A 173 27.16 -6.83 -18.77
N LYS A 174 27.89 -5.96 -18.06
CA LYS A 174 29.07 -6.35 -17.28
C LYS A 174 28.64 -7.08 -16.01
N GLN A 175 29.23 -8.24 -15.74
CA GLN A 175 29.03 -8.89 -14.45
C GLN A 175 29.60 -8.03 -13.32
N LEU A 176 28.77 -7.71 -12.33
CA LEU A 176 29.13 -6.90 -11.16
C LEU A 176 29.31 -7.74 -9.90
N GLY A 177 28.52 -8.81 -9.76
CA GLY A 177 28.60 -9.73 -8.62
C GLY A 177 29.52 -10.93 -8.89
N PRO A 178 29.88 -11.72 -7.86
CA PRO A 178 30.72 -12.90 -8.04
C PRO A 178 30.00 -14.03 -8.79
N THR A 179 28.67 -14.12 -8.72
CA THR A 179 27.92 -15.12 -9.50
C THR A 179 27.73 -14.73 -10.96
N SER A 180 28.12 -15.62 -11.87
CA SER A 180 27.82 -15.54 -13.31
C SER A 180 26.67 -16.46 -13.73
N VAL A 181 26.14 -16.24 -14.94
CA VAL A 181 25.14 -17.14 -15.55
C VAL A 181 25.68 -18.56 -15.73
N LYS A 182 27.00 -18.72 -15.92
CA LYS A 182 27.62 -20.05 -16.08
C LYS A 182 27.64 -20.82 -14.76
N ASP A 183 27.90 -20.14 -13.65
CA ASP A 183 28.00 -20.76 -12.32
C ASP A 183 26.67 -21.33 -11.81
N VAL A 184 25.56 -20.73 -12.23
CA VAL A 184 24.22 -21.19 -11.84
C VAL A 184 23.72 -22.32 -12.75
N LYS A 185 24.13 -22.36 -14.02
CA LYS A 185 23.79 -23.45 -14.96
C LYS A 185 24.49 -24.77 -14.62
N SER A 186 25.66 -24.73 -13.98
CA SER A 186 26.36 -25.95 -13.55
C SER A 186 25.79 -26.57 -12.27
N ARG A 187 24.86 -25.87 -11.59
CA ARG A 187 24.25 -26.28 -10.31
C ARG A 187 22.78 -26.70 -10.42
N SER A 188 22.15 -26.46 -11.57
CA SER A 188 20.76 -26.81 -11.90
C SER A 188 20.69 -28.14 -12.64
#